data_AF-A0A9N9JD86-F1
#
_entry.id   AF-A0A9N9JD86-F1
#
_cell.length_a   1.000
_cell.length_b   1.000
_cell.length_c   1.000
_cell.angle_alpha   90.00
_cell.angle_beta   90.00
_cell.angle_gamma   90.00
#
_symmetry.space_group_name_H-M   'P 1'
#
loop_
_entity.id
_entity.type
_entity.pdbx_description
1 polymer ?
#
loop_
_entity_poly.entity_id
_entity_poly.type
_entity_poly.pdbx_seq_one_letter_code
_entity_poly.pdbx_strand_id
1 'polypeptide(L)'
;GVESTEIAPSTKDREVTSTTPSVEEIKKWKRADVINFLQEKKEELDIDDKHIEVIKDQEVAGSDFLLLSEEKLRSIGMSLGPATRIAELAKEISDENQVTLKRKYEESPEVLTEI
;
A
#
# COMPACT_ATOMS: atom_id res chain seq x y z
N GLY A 1 37.16 4.89 43.52
CA GLY A 1 35.94 5.66 43.25
C GLY A 1 35.14 4.90 42.23
N VAL A 2 33.89 4.59 42.54
CA VAL A 2 32.92 4.17 41.52
C VAL A 2 32.20 5.45 41.11
N GLU A 3 32.33 5.83 39.84
CA GLU A 3 31.53 6.88 39.26
C GLU A 3 30.51 6.22 38.34
N SER A 4 29.27 6.23 38.80
CA SER A 4 28.07 5.84 38.07
C SER A 4 27.61 6.99 37.17
N THR A 5 26.74 6.64 36.22
CA THR A 5 25.94 7.49 35.29
C THR A 5 26.65 7.66 33.94
N GLU A 6 26.12 7.15 32.83
CA GLU A 6 24.91 7.69 32.22
C GLU A 6 23.99 6.62 31.61
N ILE A 7 22.74 6.69 32.02
CA ILE A 7 21.55 6.02 31.49
C ILE A 7 21.02 6.90 30.37
N ALA A 8 21.00 6.39 29.14
CA ALA A 8 20.09 6.88 28.12
C ALA A 8 19.08 5.76 27.81
N PRO A 9 17.85 5.82 28.34
CA PRO A 9 16.75 5.06 27.78
C PRO A 9 16.12 5.89 26.67
N SER A 10 16.24 5.44 25.42
CA SER A 10 15.25 5.80 24.41
C SER A 10 15.05 4.61 23.47
N THR A 11 14.33 3.64 24.02
CA THR A 11 13.38 2.85 23.24
C THR A 11 12.45 3.82 22.52
N LYS A 12 12.64 3.94 21.21
CA LYS A 12 11.47 4.05 20.35
C LYS A 12 11.54 2.84 19.46
N ASP A 13 10.98 1.75 19.97
CA ASP A 13 10.46 0.67 19.16
C ASP A 13 9.64 1.33 18.05
N ARG A 14 10.26 1.52 16.89
CA ARG A 14 9.51 1.69 15.65
C ARG A 14 9.02 0.30 15.35
N GLU A 15 7.97 -0.10 16.06
CA GLU A 15 7.07 -1.12 15.59
C GLU A 15 6.53 -0.56 14.28
N VAL A 16 7.23 -0.87 13.18
CA VAL A 16 6.75 -0.64 11.83
C VAL A 16 5.62 -1.67 11.68
N THR A 17 4.47 -1.36 12.29
CA THR A 17 3.21 -1.96 11.89
C THR A 17 2.99 -1.44 10.49
N SER A 18 3.52 -2.17 9.50
CA SER A 18 3.27 -1.94 8.09
C SER A 18 1.82 -2.36 7.84
N THR A 19 0.89 -1.57 8.35
CA THR A 19 -0.53 -1.75 8.13
C THR A 19 -0.80 -1.35 6.69
N THR A 20 -1.12 -2.34 5.87
CA THR A 20 -1.58 -2.10 4.50
C THR A 20 -2.84 -1.23 4.54
N PRO A 21 -2.87 -0.09 3.82
CA PRO A 21 -4.01 0.81 3.84
C PRO A 21 -5.21 0.17 3.16
N SER A 22 -6.43 0.49 3.62
CA SER A 22 -7.66 -0.02 3.01
C SER A 22 -7.92 0.60 1.64
N VAL A 23 -8.70 -0.08 0.79
CA VAL A 23 -9.08 0.44 -0.55
C VAL A 23 -9.83 1.77 -0.43
N GLU A 24 -10.68 1.93 0.60
CA GLU A 24 -11.45 3.16 0.83
C GLU A 24 -10.56 4.35 1.19
N GLU A 25 -9.43 4.11 1.87
CA GLU A 25 -8.42 5.13 2.16
C GLU A 25 -7.64 5.47 0.89
N ILE A 26 -7.17 4.46 0.16
CA ILE A 26 -6.40 4.67 -1.08
C ILE A 26 -7.23 5.43 -2.11
N LYS A 27 -8.52 5.16 -2.25
CA LYS A 27 -9.39 5.92 -3.17
C LYS A 27 -9.42 7.43 -2.89
N LYS A 28 -9.06 7.88 -1.68
CA LYS A 28 -9.01 9.30 -1.30
C LYS A 28 -7.64 9.93 -1.51
N TRP A 29 -6.60 9.12 -1.74
CA TRP A 29 -5.23 9.57 -1.92
C TRP A 29 -5.08 10.51 -3.10
N LYS A 30 -4.34 11.59 -2.86
CA LYS A 30 -3.79 12.45 -3.91
C LYS A 30 -2.54 11.80 -4.47
N ARG A 31 -2.05 12.37 -5.58
CA ARG A 31 -0.83 11.93 -6.26
C ARG A 31 0.35 11.82 -5.28
N ALA A 32 0.51 12.81 -4.40
CA ALA A 32 1.58 12.82 -3.40
C ALA A 32 1.52 11.62 -2.44
N ASP A 33 0.32 11.20 -2.04
CA ASP A 33 0.15 10.06 -1.13
C ASP A 33 0.56 8.75 -1.81
N VAL A 34 0.23 8.57 -3.11
CA VAL A 34 0.69 7.42 -3.92
C VAL A 34 2.21 7.38 -4.00
N ILE A 35 2.85 8.52 -4.25
CA ILE A 35 4.31 8.62 -4.34
C ILE A 35 4.97 8.31 -3.00
N ASN A 36 4.44 8.85 -1.89
CA ASN A 36 4.96 8.58 -0.55
C ASN A 36 4.83 7.09 -0.20
N PHE A 37 3.68 6.48 -0.50
CA PHE A 37 3.47 5.05 -0.25
C PHE A 37 4.45 4.16 -1.04
N LEU A 38 4.67 4.45 -2.32
CA LEU A 38 5.65 3.71 -3.12
C LEU A 38 7.08 3.93 -2.65
N GLN A 39 7.41 5.13 -2.14
CA GLN A 39 8.71 5.40 -1.50
C GLN A 39 8.90 4.59 -0.21
N GLU A 40 7.87 4.45 0.61
CA GLU A 40 7.89 3.60 1.81
C GLU A 40 8.05 2.11 1.47
N LYS A 41 7.46 1.68 0.35
CA LYS A 41 7.51 0.30 -0.15
C LYS A 41 8.69 0.00 -1.08
N LYS A 42 9.54 0.97 -1.35
CA LYS A 42 10.59 0.92 -2.37
C LYS A 42 11.53 -0.28 -2.21
N GLU A 43 12.04 -0.50 -0.99
CA GLU A 43 12.95 -1.62 -0.68
C GLU A 43 12.24 -2.98 -0.75
N GLU A 44 11.00 -3.06 -0.28
CA GLU A 44 10.17 -4.28 -0.30
C GLU A 44 9.86 -4.71 -1.74
N LEU A 45 9.59 -3.74 -2.62
CA LEU A 45 9.31 -3.98 -4.03
C LEU A 45 10.58 -4.07 -4.90
N ASP A 46 11.77 -3.86 -4.33
CA ASP A 46 13.04 -3.83 -5.07
C ASP A 46 12.96 -2.91 -6.32
N ILE A 47 12.46 -1.69 -6.13
CA ILE A 47 12.33 -0.67 -7.19
C ILE A 47 13.20 0.57 -6.90
N ASP A 48 13.72 1.19 -7.94
CA ASP A 48 14.42 2.49 -7.86
C ASP A 48 13.47 3.70 -7.94
N ASP A 49 13.99 4.89 -7.58
CA ASP A 49 13.28 6.17 -7.68
C ASP A 49 12.77 6.47 -9.10
N LYS A 50 13.52 6.08 -10.14
CA LYS A 50 13.14 6.27 -11.55
C LYS A 50 11.79 5.61 -11.88
N HIS A 51 11.44 4.51 -11.22
CA HIS A 51 10.15 3.84 -11.45
C HIS A 51 9.01 4.62 -10.79
N ILE A 52 9.27 5.21 -9.63
CA ILE A 52 8.33 6.07 -8.91
C ILE A 52 8.14 7.39 -9.67
N GLU A 53 9.19 7.93 -10.28
CA GLU A 53 9.12 9.09 -11.18
C GLU A 53 8.20 8.83 -12.38
N VAL A 54 8.27 7.65 -13.01
CA VAL A 54 7.34 7.27 -14.09
C VAL A 54 5.88 7.34 -13.61
N ILE A 55 5.57 6.87 -12.40
CA ILE A 55 4.21 6.95 -11.82
C ILE A 55 3.81 8.42 -11.58
N LYS A 56 4.74 9.23 -11.06
CA LYS A 56 4.53 10.66 -10.80
C LYS A 56 4.21 11.42 -12.08
N ASP A 57 4.95 11.15 -13.16
CA ASP A 57 4.79 11.80 -14.47
C ASP A 57 3.48 11.43 -15.16
N GLN A 58 2.94 10.24 -14.86
CA GLN A 58 1.60 9.82 -15.30
C GLN A 58 0.47 10.34 -14.41
N GLU A 59 0.77 11.18 -13.42
CA GLU A 59 -0.24 11.88 -12.62
C GLU A 59 -1.22 10.97 -11.84
N VAL A 60 -0.78 9.76 -11.50
CA VAL A 60 -1.58 8.69 -10.87
C VAL A 60 -2.04 9.10 -9.47
N ALA A 61 -3.36 9.15 -9.24
CA ALA A 61 -3.98 9.27 -7.92
C ALA A 61 -4.36 7.88 -7.39
N GLY A 62 -4.83 7.79 -6.13
CA GLY A 62 -5.04 6.49 -5.50
C GLY A 62 -6.11 5.62 -6.18
N SER A 63 -7.16 6.23 -6.75
CA SER A 63 -8.13 5.48 -7.57
C SER A 63 -7.50 4.86 -8.82
N ASP A 64 -6.53 5.53 -9.42
CA ASP A 64 -5.81 5.05 -10.61
C ASP A 64 -4.78 3.98 -10.23
N PHE A 65 -4.13 4.14 -9.08
CA PHE A 65 -3.17 3.19 -8.53
C PHE A 65 -3.78 1.79 -8.40
N LEU A 66 -4.98 1.70 -7.83
CA LEU A 66 -5.73 0.44 -7.68
C LEU A 66 -6.12 -0.21 -9.03
N LEU A 67 -6.04 0.54 -10.13
CA LEU A 67 -6.36 0.09 -11.48
C LEU A 67 -5.09 -0.10 -12.35
N LEU A 68 -3.90 0.02 -11.77
CA LEU A 68 -2.66 -0.29 -12.45
C LEU A 68 -2.60 -1.79 -12.73
N SER A 69 -2.21 -2.11 -13.95
CA SER A 69 -1.86 -3.46 -14.39
C SER A 69 -0.44 -3.44 -14.92
N GLU A 70 0.19 -4.61 -14.95
CA GLU A 70 1.52 -4.75 -15.54
C GLU A 70 1.53 -4.21 -16.98
N GLU A 71 0.48 -4.50 -17.77
CA GLU A 71 0.33 -4.01 -19.15
C GLU A 71 0.34 -2.48 -19.24
N LYS A 72 -0.44 -1.79 -18.38
CA LYS A 72 -0.46 -0.32 -18.34
C LYS A 72 0.89 0.26 -17.94
N LEU A 73 1.55 -0.35 -16.96
CA LEU A 73 2.87 0.09 -16.50
C LEU A 73 3.93 -0.10 -17.59
N ARG A 74 3.85 -1.20 -18.34
CA ARG A 74 4.75 -1.43 -19.47
C ARG A 74 4.47 -0.50 -20.65
N SER A 75 3.21 -0.11 -20.90
CA SER A 75 2.87 0.81 -21.99
C SER A 75 3.36 2.25 -21.73
N ILE A 76 3.58 2.63 -20.47
CA ILE A 76 4.20 3.90 -20.06
C ILE A 76 5.73 3.80 -19.89
N GLY A 77 6.35 2.71 -20.36
CA GLY A 77 7.81 2.56 -20.41
C GLY A 77 8.45 1.93 -19.17
N MET A 78 7.68 1.33 -18.26
CA MET A 78 8.24 0.61 -17.11
C MET A 78 8.75 -0.78 -17.52
N SER A 79 9.92 -1.17 -16.99
CA SER A 79 10.47 -2.52 -17.15
C SER A 79 9.58 -3.58 -16.52
N LEU A 80 9.65 -4.81 -17.04
CA LEU A 80 8.80 -5.95 -16.63
C LEU A 80 8.79 -6.16 -15.10
N GLY A 81 9.96 -6.32 -14.47
CA GLY A 81 10.04 -6.62 -13.03
C GLY A 81 9.33 -5.60 -12.13
N PRO A 82 9.70 -4.31 -12.17
CA PRO A 82 9.01 -3.25 -11.42
C PRO A 82 7.52 -3.16 -11.75
N ALA A 83 7.14 -3.33 -13.02
CA ALA A 83 5.75 -3.29 -13.44
C ALA A 83 4.92 -4.43 -12.80
N THR A 84 5.45 -5.65 -12.79
CA THR A 84 4.80 -6.80 -12.16
C THR A 84 4.57 -6.55 -10.67
N ARG A 85 5.61 -6.14 -9.93
CA ARG A 85 5.54 -5.98 -8.46
C ARG A 85 4.58 -4.87 -8.02
N ILE A 86 4.57 -3.73 -8.73
CA ILE A 86 3.64 -2.63 -8.43
C ILE A 86 2.20 -3.06 -8.73
N ALA A 87 1.97 -3.77 -9.85
CA ALA A 87 0.64 -4.28 -10.19
C ALA A 87 0.13 -5.33 -9.19
N GLU A 88 1.01 -6.21 -8.72
CA GLU A 88 0.69 -7.20 -7.69
C GLU A 88 0.34 -6.52 -6.36
N LEU A 89 1.08 -5.50 -5.94
CA LEU A 89 0.74 -4.72 -4.74
C LEU A 89 -0.64 -4.05 -4.84
N ALA A 90 -0.94 -3.40 -5.98
CA ALA A 90 -2.25 -2.79 -6.20
C ALA A 90 -3.40 -3.82 -6.16
N LYS A 91 -3.14 -5.03 -6.69
CA LYS A 91 -4.08 -6.14 -6.68
C LYS A 91 -4.27 -6.71 -5.28
N GLU A 92 -3.20 -6.94 -4.53
CA GLU A 92 -3.25 -7.46 -3.16
C GLU A 92 -4.14 -6.59 -2.28
N ILE A 93 -3.95 -5.27 -2.33
CA ILE A 93 -4.76 -4.33 -1.55
C ILE A 93 -6.24 -4.36 -2.02
N SER A 94 -6.48 -4.52 -3.31
CA SER A 94 -7.85 -4.60 -3.86
C SER A 94 -8.56 -5.91 -3.49
N ASP A 95 -7.83 -7.02 -3.44
CA ASP A 95 -8.34 -8.37 -3.16
C ASP A 95 -8.52 -8.63 -1.65
N GLU A 96 -7.66 -8.07 -0.78
CA GLU A 96 -7.80 -8.14 0.68
C GLU A 96 -9.14 -7.57 1.16
N ASN A 97 -9.66 -6.55 0.47
CA ASN A 97 -10.99 -6.02 0.74
C ASN A 97 -12.13 -6.95 0.28
N GLN A 98 -11.95 -7.74 -0.79
CA GLN A 98 -12.96 -8.72 -1.23
C GLN A 98 -13.12 -9.87 -0.23
N VAL A 99 -12.01 -10.34 0.35
CA VAL A 99 -12.04 -11.39 1.36
C VAL A 99 -12.67 -10.87 2.66
N THR A 100 -12.33 -9.63 3.06
CA THR A 100 -12.90 -9.00 4.27
C THR A 100 -14.40 -8.70 4.14
N LEU A 101 -14.84 -8.22 2.96
CA LEU A 101 -16.26 -7.99 2.68
C LEU A 101 -17.06 -9.30 2.74
N LYS A 102 -16.57 -10.38 2.11
CA LYS A 102 -17.26 -11.69 2.13
C LYS A 102 -17.49 -12.21 3.55
N ARG A 103 -16.47 -12.16 4.43
CA ARG A 103 -16.63 -12.58 5.83
C ARG A 103 -17.67 -11.74 6.57
N LYS A 104 -17.72 -10.42 6.33
CA LYS A 104 -18.71 -9.54 6.95
C LYS A 104 -20.16 -9.85 6.51
N TYR A 105 -20.37 -10.21 5.24
CA TYR A 105 -21.69 -10.64 4.74
C TYR A 105 -22.09 -12.04 5.21
N GLU A 106 -21.12 -12.92 5.47
CA GLU A 106 -21.38 -14.28 5.97
C GLU A 106 -21.61 -14.31 7.49
N GLU A 107 -20.99 -13.39 8.25
CA GLU A 107 -21.14 -13.28 9.70
C GLU A 107 -22.28 -12.33 10.15
N SER A 108 -22.97 -11.64 9.23
CA SER A 108 -24.15 -10.82 9.56
C SER A 108 -25.32 -11.02 8.58
N PRO A 109 -26.01 -12.18 8.62
CA PRO A 109 -27.35 -12.31 8.09
C PRO A 109 -28.38 -11.86 9.15
N GLU A 110 -28.32 -10.62 9.64
CA GLU A 110 -29.37 -10.14 10.54
C GLU A 110 -30.65 -9.74 9.77
N VAL A 111 -31.66 -10.58 9.97
CA VAL A 111 -33.09 -10.30 10.18
C VAL A 111 -33.95 -9.81 9.00
N LEU A 112 -34.32 -10.72 8.11
CA LEU A 112 -35.57 -10.59 7.34
C LEU A 112 -36.32 -11.94 7.25
N THR A 113 -36.81 -12.43 8.38
CA THR A 113 -37.97 -13.35 8.38
C THR A 113 -38.89 -12.99 9.54
N GLU A 114 -39.60 -11.89 9.38
CA GLU A 114 -40.85 -11.66 10.08
C GLU A 114 -41.88 -11.18 9.04
N ILE A 115 -42.55 -12.16 8.41
CA ILE A 115 -43.96 -12.10 7.95
C ILE A 115 -44.51 -13.53 7.83
#